data_AF-A0A9Q9CBM4-F1
#
_entry.id   AF-A0A9Q9CBM4-F1
#
_cell.length_a   1.000
_cell.length_b   1.000
_cell.length_c   1.000
_cell.angle_alpha   90.00
_cell.angle_beta   90.00
_cell.angle_gamma   90.00
#
_symmetry.space_group_name_H-M   'P 1'
#
loop_
_entity.id
_entity.type
_entity.pdbx_description
1 polymer ?
#
loop_
_entity_poly.entity_id
_entity_poly.type
_entity_poly.pdbx_seq_one_letter_code
_entity_poly.pdbx_strand_id
1 'polypeptide(L)'
;MSIYLEKVQKIIGDFEDEDKQILIKHYVQTSRNVLLDEKEVKKSKLSLLGDLHAIGGKDEVNAIVNDVLDHKILQIRALILDLVDDDYTSDSKVIGRPEKWIKRIIEDAEETFSLDSEFGKRMFSIYNEKLLEEFCKIFISENRKFGTGGNQLLLNFYYYERFVQSKIEFDFQDFFSRMTSSFKDHCYRSKEELEKILDGK
;
A
#
# COMPACT_ATOMS: atom_id res chain seq x y z
N MET A 1 8.61 -19.37 10.43
CA MET A 1 7.78 -20.26 9.59
C MET A 1 6.50 -20.54 10.36
N SER A 2 5.32 -20.49 9.73
CA SER A 2 4.05 -20.71 10.42
C SER A 2 3.90 -22.19 10.80
N ILE A 3 3.44 -22.50 12.02
CA ILE A 3 3.12 -23.88 12.45
C ILE A 3 2.07 -24.51 11.51
N TYR A 4 1.23 -23.70 10.87
CA TYR A 4 0.25 -24.16 9.90
C TYR A 4 0.91 -24.56 8.57
N LEU A 5 1.90 -23.81 8.09
CA LEU A 5 2.64 -24.12 6.86
C LEU A 5 3.34 -25.47 6.97
N GLU A 6 4.01 -25.75 8.10
CA GLU A 6 4.69 -27.04 8.32
C GLU A 6 3.69 -28.22 8.28
N LYS A 7 2.51 -28.05 8.87
CA LYS A 7 1.44 -29.07 8.82
C LYS A 7 0.93 -29.28 7.40
N VAL A 8 0.68 -28.20 6.65
CA VAL A 8 0.20 -28.27 5.27
C VAL A 8 1.24 -28.92 4.38
N GLN A 9 2.51 -28.53 4.50
CA GLN A 9 3.62 -29.14 3.75
C GLN A 9 3.78 -30.62 4.07
N LYS A 10 3.61 -31.02 5.33
CA LYS A 10 3.64 -32.44 5.72
C LYS A 10 2.50 -33.22 5.03
N ILE A 11 1.26 -32.73 5.12
CA ILE A 11 0.11 -33.38 4.48
C ILE A 11 0.34 -33.48 2.97
N ILE A 12 0.81 -32.42 2.31
CA ILE A 12 1.12 -32.44 0.88
C ILE A 12 2.27 -33.39 0.55
N GLY A 13 3.24 -33.53 1.46
CA GLY A 13 4.38 -34.43 1.32
C GLY A 13 4.04 -35.91 1.42
N ASP A 14 2.88 -36.26 2.00
CA ASP A 14 2.40 -37.65 2.12
C ASP A 14 1.79 -38.18 0.80
N PHE A 15 1.65 -37.34 -0.24
CA PHE A 15 1.12 -37.70 -1.56
C PHE A 15 2.18 -37.56 -2.67
N GLU A 16 2.05 -38.37 -3.72
CA GLU A 16 2.94 -38.37 -4.89
C GLU A 16 2.21 -37.93 -6.17
N ASP A 17 2.98 -37.51 -7.17
CA ASP A 17 2.54 -37.23 -8.55
C ASP A 17 1.24 -36.42 -8.69
N GLU A 18 0.19 -37.02 -9.27
CA GLU A 18 -1.05 -36.34 -9.66
C GLU A 18 -1.91 -35.94 -8.45
N ASP A 19 -1.99 -36.80 -7.43
CA ASP A 19 -2.72 -36.53 -6.19
C ASP A 19 -2.13 -35.31 -5.46
N LYS A 20 -0.80 -35.21 -5.44
CA LYS A 20 -0.11 -34.04 -4.89
C LYS A 20 -0.48 -32.75 -5.63
N GLN A 21 -0.54 -32.79 -6.97
CA GLN A 21 -0.92 -31.62 -7.77
C GLN A 21 -2.39 -31.22 -7.55
N ILE A 22 -3.29 -32.20 -7.45
CA ILE A 22 -4.70 -31.97 -7.14
C ILE A 22 -4.85 -31.30 -5.78
N LEU A 23 -4.11 -31.77 -4.77
CA LEU A 23 -4.14 -31.22 -3.42
C LEU A 23 -3.60 -29.78 -3.37
N ILE A 24 -2.48 -29.50 -4.04
CA ILE A 24 -1.94 -28.14 -4.15
C ILE A 24 -2.95 -27.21 -4.82
N LYS A 25 -3.54 -27.62 -5.94
CA LYS A 25 -4.55 -26.84 -6.66
C LYS A 25 -5.78 -26.55 -5.78
N HIS A 26 -6.25 -27.56 -5.04
CA HIS A 26 -7.36 -27.39 -4.11
C HIS A 26 -7.03 -26.40 -2.99
N TYR A 27 -5.82 -26.48 -2.43
CA TYR A 27 -5.35 -25.57 -1.39
C TYR A 27 -5.24 -24.12 -1.89
N VAL A 28 -4.68 -23.92 -3.09
CA VAL A 28 -4.59 -22.61 -3.74
C VAL A 28 -5.99 -22.03 -3.98
N GLN A 29 -6.91 -22.79 -4.55
CA GLN A 29 -8.28 -22.33 -4.82
C GLN A 29 -9.03 -21.97 -3.54
N THR A 30 -8.93 -22.80 -2.51
CA THR A 30 -9.61 -22.57 -1.22
C THR A 30 -9.04 -21.32 -0.54
N SER A 31 -7.72 -21.17 -0.56
CA SER A 31 -7.05 -20.00 0.02
C SER A 31 -7.40 -18.74 -0.75
N ARG A 32 -7.49 -18.80 -2.09
CA ARG A 32 -7.94 -17.67 -2.92
C ARG A 32 -9.31 -17.14 -2.48
N ASN A 33 -10.27 -18.03 -2.24
CA ASN A 33 -11.62 -17.64 -1.79
C ASN A 33 -11.59 -16.92 -0.43
N VAL A 34 -10.71 -17.31 0.48
CA VAL A 34 -10.54 -16.66 1.78
C VAL A 34 -9.83 -15.31 1.64
N LEU A 35 -8.81 -15.25 0.79
CA LEU A 35 -8.03 -14.03 0.56
C LEU A 35 -8.87 -12.92 -0.10
N LEU A 36 -9.75 -13.30 -1.03
CA LEU A 36 -10.60 -12.39 -1.80
C LEU A 36 -12.02 -12.28 -1.27
N ASP A 37 -12.29 -12.75 -0.04
CA ASP A 37 -13.56 -12.45 0.63
C ASP A 37 -13.71 -10.95 0.95
N GLU A 38 -14.92 -10.53 1.31
CA GLU A 38 -15.27 -9.12 1.60
C GLU A 38 -14.56 -8.54 2.84
N LYS A 39 -13.84 -9.36 3.61
CA LYS A 39 -13.19 -8.88 4.84
C LYS A 39 -11.95 -8.07 4.53
N GLU A 40 -11.63 -7.20 5.48
CA GLU A 40 -10.46 -6.35 5.45
C GLU A 40 -9.15 -7.14 5.22
N VAL A 41 -8.27 -6.59 4.39
CA VAL A 41 -6.96 -7.18 4.13
C VAL A 41 -6.00 -6.79 5.26
N LYS A 42 -5.81 -7.72 6.21
CA LYS A 42 -4.89 -7.59 7.35
C LYS A 42 -3.76 -8.62 7.29
N LYS A 43 -2.86 -8.57 8.28
CA LYS A 43 -1.71 -9.48 8.46
C LYS A 43 -2.03 -10.96 8.33
N SER A 44 -3.22 -11.41 8.75
CA SER A 44 -3.63 -12.81 8.62
C SER A 44 -3.75 -13.24 7.15
N LYS A 45 -4.33 -12.40 6.29
CA LYS A 45 -4.41 -12.67 4.84
C LYS A 45 -3.03 -12.64 4.18
N LEU A 46 -2.17 -11.69 4.56
CA LEU A 46 -0.79 -11.66 4.03
C LEU A 46 0.07 -12.84 4.51
N SER A 47 -0.16 -13.33 5.74
CA SER A 47 0.48 -14.55 6.23
C SER A 47 0.09 -15.76 5.39
N LEU A 48 -1.21 -15.91 5.08
CA LEU A 48 -1.71 -16.99 4.21
C LEU A 48 -1.13 -16.90 2.78
N LEU A 49 -0.97 -15.69 2.24
CA LEU A 49 -0.27 -15.48 0.97
C LEU A 49 1.19 -15.92 1.02
N GLY A 50 1.89 -15.64 2.13
CA GLY A 50 3.26 -16.10 2.34
C GLY A 50 3.36 -17.62 2.37
N ASP A 51 2.41 -18.28 3.05
CA ASP A 51 2.31 -19.73 3.10
C ASP A 51 2.06 -20.34 1.70
N LEU A 52 1.14 -19.75 0.91
CA LEU A 52 0.90 -20.16 -0.48
C LEU A 52 2.15 -20.01 -1.35
N HIS A 53 2.85 -18.88 -1.24
CA HIS A 53 4.09 -18.63 -1.99
C HIS A 53 5.17 -19.68 -1.68
N ALA A 54 5.21 -20.22 -0.45
CA ALA A 54 6.15 -21.25 -0.04
C ALA A 54 5.81 -22.67 -0.53
N ILE A 55 4.54 -22.96 -0.86
CA ILE A 55 4.08 -24.30 -1.24
C ILE A 55 4.24 -24.59 -2.74
N GLY A 56 4.19 -23.55 -3.61
CA GLY A 56 4.39 -23.68 -5.06
C GLY A 56 3.34 -22.92 -5.87
N GLY A 57 3.43 -22.96 -7.22
CA GLY A 57 2.47 -22.29 -8.10
C GLY A 57 2.70 -20.78 -8.32
N LYS A 58 3.97 -20.38 -8.50
CA LYS A 58 4.43 -18.97 -8.51
C LYS A 58 3.57 -18.02 -9.35
N ASP A 59 3.16 -18.42 -10.56
CA ASP A 59 2.40 -17.55 -11.46
C ASP A 59 0.98 -17.30 -10.96
N GLU A 60 0.29 -18.35 -10.50
CA GLU A 60 -1.06 -18.24 -9.93
C GLU A 60 -1.04 -17.47 -8.60
N VAL A 61 -0.02 -17.72 -7.77
CA VAL A 61 0.16 -16.98 -6.51
C VAL A 61 0.46 -15.50 -6.77
N ASN A 62 1.27 -15.16 -7.78
CA ASN A 62 1.53 -13.76 -8.14
C ASN A 62 0.25 -13.04 -8.60
N ALA A 63 -0.65 -13.72 -9.31
CA ALA A 63 -1.95 -13.15 -9.67
C ALA A 63 -2.81 -12.89 -8.42
N ILE A 64 -2.86 -13.85 -7.49
CA ILE A 64 -3.61 -13.68 -6.22
C ILE A 64 -3.01 -12.55 -5.38
N VAL A 65 -1.68 -12.39 -5.35
CA VAL A 65 -1.01 -11.26 -4.69
C VAL A 65 -1.54 -9.94 -5.23
N ASN A 66 -1.59 -9.78 -6.56
CA ASN A 66 -2.11 -8.56 -7.17
C ASN A 66 -3.57 -8.32 -6.79
N ASP A 67 -4.43 -9.33 -6.89
CA ASP A 67 -5.86 -9.23 -6.54
C ASP A 67 -6.04 -8.79 -5.07
N VAL A 68 -5.27 -9.36 -4.13
CA VAL A 68 -5.34 -9.02 -2.70
C VAL A 68 -4.87 -7.60 -2.43
N LEU A 69 -3.77 -7.18 -3.07
CA LEU A 69 -3.27 -5.82 -2.91
C LEU A 69 -4.20 -4.80 -3.55
N ASP A 70 -4.83 -5.10 -4.69
CA ASP A 70 -5.85 -4.25 -5.29
C ASP A 70 -7.07 -4.09 -4.36
N HIS A 71 -7.49 -5.17 -3.69
CA HIS A 71 -8.53 -5.07 -2.68
C HIS A 71 -8.09 -4.20 -1.48
N LYS A 72 -6.83 -4.31 -1.03
CA LYS A 72 -6.30 -3.42 0.02
C LYS A 72 -6.34 -1.95 -0.42
N ILE A 73 -5.97 -1.67 -1.67
CA ILE A 73 -6.00 -0.30 -2.21
C ILE A 73 -7.42 0.26 -2.26
N LEU A 74 -8.43 -0.55 -2.58
CA LEU A 74 -9.83 -0.13 -2.50
C LEU A 74 -10.26 0.25 -1.07
N GLN A 75 -9.78 -0.50 -0.06
CA GLN A 75 -10.04 -0.20 1.35
C GLN A 75 -9.38 1.12 1.76
N ILE A 76 -8.15 1.37 1.29
CA ILE A 76 -7.46 2.65 1.53
C ILE A 76 -8.15 3.81 0.81
N ARG A 77 -8.62 3.62 -0.43
CA ARG A 77 -9.43 4.63 -1.14
C ARG A 77 -10.64 5.02 -0.31
N ALA A 78 -11.40 4.04 0.20
CA ALA A 78 -12.56 4.32 1.04
C ALA A 78 -12.16 5.14 2.28
N LEU A 79 -11.07 4.76 2.96
CA LEU A 79 -10.54 5.49 4.11
C LEU A 79 -10.18 6.95 3.76
N ILE A 80 -9.57 7.20 2.61
CA ILE A 80 -9.22 8.56 2.15
C ILE A 80 -10.50 9.36 1.91
N LEU A 81 -11.45 8.80 1.15
CA LEU A 81 -12.71 9.46 0.83
C LEU A 81 -13.56 9.77 2.08
N ASP A 82 -13.44 8.96 3.13
CA ASP A 82 -14.14 9.16 4.39
C ASP A 82 -13.49 10.22 5.30
N LEU A 83 -12.21 10.57 5.08
CA LEU A 83 -11.43 11.37 6.02
C LEU A 83 -10.85 12.66 5.44
N VAL A 84 -10.80 12.79 4.11
CA VAL A 84 -10.35 14.02 3.45
C VAL A 84 -11.55 14.93 3.26
N ASP A 85 -11.60 16.01 4.03
CA ASP A 85 -12.63 17.05 3.93
C ASP A 85 -12.12 18.34 3.24
N ASP A 86 -10.81 18.43 2.99
CA ASP A 86 -10.15 19.66 2.52
C ASP A 86 -10.17 19.83 0.99
N ASP A 87 -10.37 21.08 0.54
CA ASP A 87 -10.19 21.49 -0.86
C ASP A 87 -8.77 22.02 -1.11
N TYR A 88 -7.90 21.15 -1.61
CA TYR A 88 -6.51 21.46 -1.96
C TYR A 88 -6.36 22.38 -3.19
N THR A 89 -7.45 22.73 -3.89
CA THR A 89 -7.42 23.62 -5.07
C THR A 89 -7.46 25.10 -4.70
N SER A 90 -7.84 25.39 -3.46
CA SER A 90 -7.92 26.73 -2.89
C SER A 90 -6.56 27.27 -2.45
N ASP A 91 -6.46 28.60 -2.38
CA ASP A 91 -5.29 29.27 -1.82
C ASP A 91 -5.48 29.45 -0.31
N SER A 92 -4.90 28.52 0.46
CA SER A 92 -4.82 28.55 1.93
C SER A 92 -3.45 29.04 2.40
N LYS A 93 -3.40 29.78 3.52
CA LYS A 93 -2.15 30.33 4.08
C LYS A 93 -1.46 29.42 5.11
N VAL A 94 -2.11 28.38 5.61
CA VAL A 94 -1.56 27.59 6.74
C VAL A 94 -1.40 26.13 6.35
N ILE A 95 -0.15 25.69 6.31
CA ILE A 95 0.23 24.28 6.29
C ILE A 95 0.33 23.84 7.74
N GLY A 96 -0.41 22.81 8.10
CA GLY A 96 -0.47 22.26 9.45
C GLY A 96 0.51 21.11 9.65
N ARG A 97 0.11 20.18 10.53
CA ARG A 97 0.79 18.88 10.71
C ARG A 97 0.24 17.87 9.71
N PRO A 98 0.88 16.69 9.55
CA PRO A 98 0.31 15.63 8.74
C PRO A 98 -1.10 15.27 9.20
N GLU A 99 -1.99 15.10 8.23
CA GLU A 99 -3.41 14.88 8.45
C GLU A 99 -3.71 13.48 8.99
N LYS A 100 -4.94 13.32 9.50
CA LYS A 100 -5.38 12.07 10.12
C LYS A 100 -5.41 10.90 9.14
N TRP A 101 -5.81 11.15 7.89
CA TRP A 101 -5.96 10.11 6.88
C TRP A 101 -4.61 9.46 6.56
N ILE A 102 -3.54 10.24 6.35
CA ILE A 102 -2.23 9.67 6.00
C ILE A 102 -1.60 8.92 7.18
N LYS A 103 -1.81 9.40 8.41
CA LYS A 103 -1.37 8.70 9.62
C LYS A 103 -2.03 7.33 9.74
N ARG A 104 -3.33 7.25 9.50
CA ARG A 104 -4.06 5.97 9.53
C ARG A 104 -3.60 5.00 8.44
N ILE A 105 -3.24 5.50 7.25
CA ILE A 105 -2.65 4.66 6.19
C ILE A 105 -1.31 4.05 6.64
N ILE A 106 -0.47 4.83 7.32
CA ILE A 106 0.81 4.35 7.85
C ILE A 106 0.58 3.30 8.95
N GLU A 107 -0.28 3.61 9.93
CA GLU A 107 -0.63 2.68 11.01
C GLU A 107 -1.17 1.35 10.45
N ASP A 108 -2.10 1.43 9.51
CA ASP A 108 -2.67 0.25 8.84
C ASP A 108 -1.62 -0.56 8.06
N ALA A 109 -0.68 0.11 7.40
CA ALA A 109 0.42 -0.56 6.72
C ALA A 109 1.36 -1.27 7.71
N GLU A 110 1.72 -0.64 8.83
CA GLU A 110 2.55 -1.27 9.86
C GLU A 110 1.88 -2.49 10.50
N GLU A 111 0.56 -2.44 10.71
CA GLU A 111 -0.20 -3.57 11.25
C GLU A 111 -0.38 -4.70 10.22
N THR A 112 -0.48 -4.36 8.94
CA THR A 112 -0.78 -5.32 7.87
C THR A 112 0.47 -6.05 7.37
N PHE A 113 1.57 -5.33 7.12
CA PHE A 113 2.75 -5.88 6.47
C PHE A 113 3.80 -6.35 7.48
N SER A 114 4.39 -7.53 7.24
CA SER A 114 5.52 -8.03 8.05
C SER A 114 6.84 -7.46 7.54
N LEU A 115 7.13 -6.21 7.87
CA LEU A 115 8.25 -5.41 7.33
C LEU A 115 9.65 -5.91 7.72
N ASP A 116 9.75 -6.86 8.65
CA ASP A 116 11.02 -7.52 9.01
C ASP A 116 11.36 -8.72 8.11
N SER A 117 10.42 -9.17 7.27
CA SER A 117 10.59 -10.32 6.40
C SER A 117 10.76 -9.91 4.93
N GLU A 118 11.59 -10.63 4.18
CA GLU A 118 11.79 -10.38 2.73
C GLU A 118 10.47 -10.44 1.94
N PHE A 119 9.63 -11.44 2.22
CA PHE A 119 8.32 -11.54 1.59
C PHE A 119 7.43 -10.34 1.93
N GLY A 120 7.38 -9.94 3.20
CA GLY A 120 6.58 -8.80 3.64
C GLY A 120 7.06 -7.48 3.05
N LYS A 121 8.39 -7.26 2.96
CA LYS A 121 8.98 -6.10 2.26
C LYS A 121 8.63 -6.08 0.78
N ARG A 122 8.69 -7.24 0.10
CA ARG A 122 8.26 -7.36 -1.31
C ARG A 122 6.78 -7.01 -1.48
N MET A 123 5.90 -7.52 -0.62
CA MET A 123 4.46 -7.19 -0.67
C MET A 123 4.22 -5.70 -0.41
N PHE A 124 4.95 -5.13 0.56
CA PHE A 124 4.88 -3.71 0.88
C PHE A 124 5.36 -2.83 -0.28
N SER A 125 6.40 -3.25 -1.01
CA SER A 125 6.87 -2.54 -2.21
C SER A 125 5.79 -2.47 -3.29
N ILE A 126 5.14 -3.61 -3.61
CA ILE A 126 4.06 -3.65 -4.62
C ILE A 126 2.86 -2.82 -4.15
N TYR A 127 2.52 -2.90 -2.87
CA TYR A 127 1.48 -2.07 -2.27
C TYR A 127 1.79 -0.58 -2.41
N ASN A 128 3.02 -0.17 -2.09
CA ASN A 128 3.45 1.22 -2.18
C ASN A 128 3.29 1.75 -3.61
N GLU A 129 3.78 1.03 -4.62
CA GLU A 129 3.60 1.42 -6.04
C GLU A 129 2.12 1.63 -6.40
N LYS A 130 1.27 0.66 -6.04
CA LYS A 130 -0.18 0.75 -6.30
C LYS A 130 -0.82 1.92 -5.54
N LEU A 131 -0.38 2.20 -4.31
CA LEU A 131 -0.91 3.29 -3.50
C LEU A 131 -0.52 4.66 -4.06
N LEU A 132 0.72 4.82 -4.55
CA LEU A 132 1.13 6.07 -5.19
C LEU A 132 0.33 6.36 -6.46
N GLU A 133 0.04 5.34 -7.27
CA GLU A 133 -0.88 5.47 -8.39
C GLU A 133 -2.30 5.84 -7.94
N GLU A 134 -2.74 5.27 -6.82
CA GLU A 134 -4.05 5.54 -6.26
C GLU A 134 -4.16 6.98 -5.73
N PHE A 135 -3.14 7.48 -5.04
CA PHE A 135 -3.06 8.90 -4.66
C PHE A 135 -3.15 9.81 -5.88
N CYS A 136 -2.43 9.50 -6.96
CA CYS A 136 -2.54 10.27 -8.19
C CYS A 136 -3.98 10.28 -8.72
N LYS A 137 -4.65 9.13 -8.77
CA LYS A 137 -6.05 9.02 -9.25
C LYS A 137 -7.04 9.81 -8.38
N ILE A 138 -6.83 9.83 -7.08
CA ILE A 138 -7.73 10.52 -6.14
C ILE A 138 -7.55 12.03 -6.21
N PHE A 139 -6.29 12.51 -6.19
CA PHE A 139 -6.01 13.93 -5.97
C PHE A 139 -5.75 14.71 -7.25
N ILE A 140 -5.19 14.11 -8.30
CA ILE A 140 -4.90 14.81 -9.55
C ILE A 140 -6.19 14.91 -10.37
N SER A 141 -6.58 16.15 -10.69
CA SER A 141 -7.72 16.44 -11.55
C SER A 141 -7.27 17.05 -12.88
N GLU A 142 -7.87 16.60 -13.98
CA GLU A 142 -7.68 17.23 -15.29
C GLU A 142 -8.26 18.66 -15.34
N ASN A 143 -9.25 18.94 -14.50
CA ASN A 143 -10.05 20.17 -14.56
C ASN A 143 -9.65 21.21 -13.51
N ARG A 144 -8.93 20.80 -12.46
CA ARG A 144 -8.57 21.67 -11.34
C ARG A 144 -7.13 21.44 -10.91
N LYS A 145 -6.38 22.53 -10.84
CA LYS A 145 -5.01 22.54 -10.33
C LYS A 145 -4.99 22.88 -8.84
N PHE A 146 -4.01 22.34 -8.13
CA PHE A 146 -3.76 22.68 -6.72
C PHE A 146 -3.38 24.15 -6.57
N GLY A 147 -3.96 24.80 -5.56
CA GLY A 147 -3.52 26.11 -5.08
C GLY A 147 -2.44 25.95 -4.00
N THR A 148 -2.22 26.99 -3.21
CA THR A 148 -1.28 26.87 -2.08
C THR A 148 -1.76 25.87 -1.01
N GLY A 149 -3.05 25.54 -0.96
CA GLY A 149 -3.59 24.48 -0.11
C GLY A 149 -3.03 23.08 -0.42
N GLY A 150 -2.66 22.81 -1.67
CA GLY A 150 -2.02 21.54 -2.06
C GLY A 150 -0.68 21.28 -1.37
N ASN A 151 -0.04 22.28 -0.77
CA ASN A 151 1.16 22.04 0.02
C ASN A 151 0.90 21.19 1.27
N GLN A 152 -0.33 21.20 1.81
CA GLN A 152 -0.73 20.27 2.87
C GLN A 152 -0.70 18.82 2.37
N LEU A 153 -1.13 18.60 1.13
CA LEU A 153 -1.10 17.30 0.48
C LEU A 153 0.35 16.83 0.25
N LEU A 154 1.24 17.71 -0.23
CA LEU A 154 2.67 17.41 -0.35
C LEU A 154 3.30 17.09 1.00
N LEU A 155 2.97 17.84 2.06
CA LEU A 155 3.43 17.56 3.42
C LEU A 155 3.05 16.14 3.87
N ASN A 156 1.81 15.72 3.63
CA ASN A 156 1.35 14.37 3.95
C ASN A 156 2.16 13.31 3.17
N PHE A 157 2.42 13.55 1.89
CA PHE A 157 3.21 12.62 1.08
C PHE A 157 4.67 12.56 1.47
N TYR A 158 5.29 13.65 1.89
CA TYR A 158 6.64 13.63 2.47
C TYR A 158 6.67 12.88 3.81
N TYR A 159 5.62 13.03 4.62
CA TYR A 159 5.47 12.24 5.84
C TYR A 159 5.37 10.73 5.54
N TYR A 160 4.62 10.35 4.49
CA TYR A 160 4.54 8.97 4.02
C TYR A 160 5.86 8.46 3.42
N GLU A 161 6.56 9.27 2.62
CA GLU A 161 7.88 8.96 2.05
C GLU A 161 8.86 8.59 3.17
N ARG A 162 8.95 9.41 4.24
CA ARG A 162 9.82 9.14 5.39
C ARG A 162 9.52 7.78 6.02
N PHE A 163 8.24 7.43 6.14
CA PHE A 163 7.85 6.13 6.64
C PHE A 163 8.31 5.01 5.71
N VAL A 164 8.01 5.08 4.41
CA VAL A 164 8.37 4.03 3.44
C VAL A 164 9.89 3.84 3.38
N GLN A 165 10.64 4.94 3.28
CA GLN A 165 12.11 4.93 3.23
C GLN A 165 12.75 4.36 4.51
N SER A 166 12.04 4.41 5.65
CA SER A 166 12.51 3.75 6.89
C SER A 166 12.41 2.22 6.84
N LYS A 167 11.69 1.65 5.87
CA LYS A 167 11.38 0.21 5.78
C LYS A 167 11.94 -0.44 4.52
N ILE A 168 11.92 0.27 3.39
CA ILE A 168 12.38 -0.19 2.08
C ILE A 168 13.08 0.93 1.31
N GLU A 169 13.97 0.57 0.39
CA GLU A 169 14.49 1.51 -0.60
C GLU A 169 13.46 1.69 -1.71
N PHE A 170 13.04 2.92 -1.98
CA PHE A 170 12.04 3.25 -2.99
C PHE A 170 12.23 4.66 -3.52
N ASP A 171 12.09 4.84 -4.84
CA ASP A 171 12.20 6.15 -5.50
C ASP A 171 10.83 6.80 -5.67
N PHE A 172 10.66 7.99 -5.07
CA PHE A 172 9.42 8.78 -5.15
C PHE A 172 9.48 9.88 -6.21
N GLN A 173 10.58 10.02 -6.96
CA GLN A 173 10.78 11.14 -7.88
C GLN A 173 9.66 11.27 -8.90
N ASP A 174 9.27 10.17 -9.55
CA ASP A 174 8.20 10.17 -10.55
C ASP A 174 6.84 10.54 -9.94
N PHE A 175 6.55 10.03 -8.74
CA PHE A 175 5.34 10.36 -8.00
C PHE A 175 5.26 11.86 -7.67
N PHE A 176 6.30 12.43 -7.07
CA PHE A 176 6.32 13.86 -6.74
C PHE A 176 6.31 14.74 -7.99
N SER A 177 6.95 14.31 -9.08
CA SER A 177 6.90 15.03 -10.36
C SER A 177 5.48 15.12 -10.91
N ARG A 178 4.71 14.02 -10.86
CA ARG A 178 3.30 14.01 -11.26
C ARG A 178 2.45 14.89 -10.36
N MET A 179 2.60 14.77 -9.04
CA MET A 179 1.86 15.59 -8.07
C MET A 179 2.12 17.09 -8.26
N THR A 180 3.39 17.50 -8.36
CA THR A 180 3.79 18.91 -8.50
C THR A 180 3.38 19.50 -9.85
N SER A 181 3.36 18.70 -10.94
CA SER A 181 2.87 19.15 -12.25
C SER A 181 1.40 19.61 -12.25
N SER A 182 0.63 19.21 -11.23
CA SER A 182 -0.78 19.54 -11.07
C SER A 182 -1.02 20.80 -10.24
N PHE A 183 0.03 21.52 -9.82
CA PHE A 183 -0.09 22.82 -9.16
C PHE A 183 -0.29 23.97 -10.16
N LYS A 184 -0.94 25.03 -9.69
CA LYS A 184 -0.86 26.36 -10.32
C LYS A 184 0.58 26.87 -10.22
N ASP A 185 1.02 27.66 -11.20
CA ASP A 185 2.40 28.14 -11.29
C ASP A 185 2.86 28.80 -9.98
N HIS A 186 4.06 28.45 -9.52
CA HIS A 186 4.71 28.99 -8.31
C HIS A 186 3.95 28.81 -6.98
N CYS A 187 2.97 27.90 -6.90
CA CYS A 187 2.19 27.69 -5.67
C CYS A 187 2.73 26.60 -4.73
N TYR A 188 3.62 25.73 -5.20
CA TYR A 188 4.18 24.65 -4.38
C TYR A 188 5.47 25.07 -3.67
N ARG A 189 5.64 24.60 -2.44
CA ARG A 189 6.82 24.79 -1.59
C ARG A 189 7.88 23.74 -1.90
N SER A 190 9.13 24.06 -1.59
CA SER A 190 10.22 23.10 -1.79
C SER A 190 10.15 21.95 -0.76
N LYS A 191 10.79 20.82 -1.07
CA LYS A 191 10.88 19.68 -0.14
C LYS A 191 11.50 20.11 1.18
N GLU A 192 12.56 20.92 1.14
CA GLU A 192 13.26 21.40 2.33
C GLU A 192 12.37 22.27 3.23
N GLU A 193 11.47 23.06 2.65
CA GLU A 193 10.52 23.87 3.41
C GLU A 193 9.48 23.00 4.12
N LEU A 194 8.96 21.97 3.43
CA LEU A 194 7.95 21.07 3.99
C LEU A 194 8.57 20.13 5.04
N GLU A 195 9.81 19.70 4.85
CA GLU A 195 10.53 18.89 5.84
C GLU A 195 10.81 19.64 7.14
N LYS A 196 11.07 20.95 7.10
CA LYS A 196 11.20 21.77 8.31
C LYS A 196 9.91 21.75 9.14
N ILE A 197 8.76 21.84 8.48
CA ILE A 197 7.45 21.76 9.15
C ILE A 197 7.27 20.39 9.81
N LEU A 198 7.65 19.30 9.13
CA LEU A 198 7.59 17.94 9.71
C LEU A 198 8.48 17.79 10.94
N ASP A 199 9.64 18.44 10.94
CA ASP A 199 10.58 18.45 12.07
C ASP A 199 10.14 19.39 13.21
N GLY A 200 9.05 20.13 13.04
CA GLY A 200 8.55 21.11 14.01
C GLY A 200 9.40 22.38 14.09
N LYS A 201 10.09 22.74 12.99
CA LYS A 201 10.97 23.91 12.87
C LYS A 201 10.34 25.03 12.04
#